data_AF-A0A970LTQ0-F1
#
_entry.id   AF-A0A970LTQ0-F1
#
_cell.length_a   1.000
_cell.length_b   1.000
_cell.length_c   1.000
_cell.angle_alpha   90.00
_cell.angle_beta   90.00
_cell.angle_gamma   90.00
#
_symmetry.space_group_name_H-M   'P 1'
#
loop_
_entity.id
_entity.type
_entity.pdbx_description
1 polymer ?
#
loop_
_entity_poly.entity_id
_entity_poly.type
_entity_poly.pdbx_seq_one_letter_code
_entity_poly.pdbx_strand_id
1 'polypeptide(L)'
;MDKHDCGVILEMLPDYLNKNNLSREVRAEVVNHLALCQSCRAEAAFLIKLKGMAKVLQPEIPEEITETAFKKLKEIPGGCEQEKELSLSMALGIIKDTFFITKKVVNFAYQNL
;
A
#
# COMPACT_ATOMS: atom_id res chain seq x y z
N MET A 1 23.72 -4.59 18.18
CA MET A 1 22.82 -3.74 17.38
C MET A 1 21.43 -4.32 17.53
N ASP A 2 20.59 -3.61 18.26
CA ASP A 2 19.34 -4.14 18.79
C ASP A 2 18.33 -4.45 17.69
N LYS A 3 17.79 -5.67 17.71
CA LYS A 3 16.63 -6.10 16.92
C LYS A 3 15.33 -5.36 17.29
N HIS A 4 15.38 -4.48 18.29
CA HIS A 4 14.19 -3.88 18.91
C HIS A 4 13.49 -2.79 18.08
N ASP A 5 14.07 -2.36 16.96
CA ASP A 5 13.56 -1.22 16.20
C ASP A 5 13.07 -1.59 14.78
N CYS A 6 13.26 -2.83 14.34
CA CYS A 6 12.88 -3.21 12.97
C CYS A 6 11.35 -3.19 12.76
N GLY A 7 10.56 -3.63 13.74
CA GLY A 7 9.09 -3.67 13.61
C GLY A 7 8.50 -2.28 13.40
N VAL A 8 8.91 -1.32 14.22
CA VAL A 8 8.48 0.08 14.15
C VAL A 8 8.86 0.70 12.81
N ILE A 9 10.10 0.48 12.36
CA ILE A 9 10.56 0.99 11.07
C ILE A 9 9.76 0.39 9.91
N LEU A 10 9.46 -0.91 9.96
CA LEU A 10 8.64 -1.57 8.93
C LEU A 10 7.23 -0.98 8.85
N GLU A 11 6.61 -0.66 9.98
CA GLU A 11 5.30 0.00 10.03
C GLU A 11 5.34 1.43 9.46
N MET A 12 6.45 2.15 9.63
CA MET A 12 6.64 3.51 9.12
C MET A 12 7.06 3.58 7.63
N LEU A 13 7.50 2.47 7.03
CA LEU A 13 7.98 2.44 5.65
C LEU A 13 6.96 2.94 4.61
N PRO A 14 5.66 2.58 4.65
CA PRO A 14 4.68 3.08 3.70
C PRO A 14 4.57 4.61 3.70
N ASP A 15 4.50 5.22 4.88
CA ASP A 15 4.41 6.67 5.03
C ASP A 15 5.71 7.37 4.59
N TYR A 16 6.84 6.78 4.95
CA TYR A 16 8.16 7.25 4.52
C TYR A 16 8.31 7.23 2.99
N LEU A 17 7.95 6.13 2.32
CA LEU A 17 8.07 5.95 0.87
C LEU A 17 7.04 6.75 0.06
N ASN A 18 5.91 7.09 0.68
CA ASN A 18 4.89 7.95 0.08
C ASN A 18 5.11 9.44 0.35
N LYS A 19 6.17 9.80 1.11
CA LYS A 19 6.46 11.18 1.54
C LYS A 19 5.27 11.83 2.26
N ASN A 20 4.45 11.02 2.92
CA ASN A 20 3.33 11.49 3.73
C ASN A 20 3.85 12.10 5.04
N ASN A 21 2.93 12.58 5.88
CA ASN A 21 3.08 13.40 7.09
C ASN A 21 4.00 12.86 8.22
N LEU A 22 5.18 12.33 7.91
CA LEU A 22 6.21 12.08 8.90
C LEU A 22 6.91 13.40 9.25
N SER A 23 7.16 13.62 10.54
CA SER A 23 7.98 14.74 10.97
C SER A 23 9.42 14.62 10.41
N ARG A 24 10.20 15.69 10.51
CA ARG A 24 11.59 15.65 10.02
C ARG A 24 12.44 14.70 10.86
N GLU A 25 12.16 14.64 12.16
CA GLU A 25 12.84 13.82 13.15
C GLU A 25 12.60 12.32 12.86
N VAL A 26 11.34 11.93 12.66
CA VAL A 26 10.97 10.55 12.33
C VAL A 26 11.57 10.12 10.99
N ARG A 27 11.63 11.01 10.00
CA ARG A 27 12.30 10.70 8.73
C ARG A 27 13.79 10.46 8.89
N ALA A 28 14.45 11.22 9.76
CA ALA A 28 15.88 11.03 10.02
C ALA A 28 16.13 9.69 10.73
N GLU A 29 15.28 9.30 11.66
CA GLU A 29 15.32 8.01 12.34
C GLU A 29 15.19 6.84 11.36
N VAL A 30 14.17 6.88 10.48
CA VAL A 30 14.00 5.85 9.44
C VAL A 30 15.21 5.76 8.51
N VAL A 31 15.76 6.89 8.06
CA VAL A 31 16.97 6.91 7.21
C VAL A 31 18.16 6.30 7.93
N ASN A 32 18.39 6.67 9.18
CA ASN A 32 19.50 6.16 9.98
C ASN A 32 19.38 4.65 10.20
N HIS A 33 18.18 4.15 10.48
CA HIS A 33 17.95 2.72 10.62
C HIS A 33 18.19 1.98 9.30
N LEU A 34 17.66 2.47 8.17
CA LEU A 34 17.85 1.85 6.86
C LEU A 34 19.33 1.85 6.41
N ALA A 35 20.13 2.81 6.86
CA ALA A 35 21.57 2.85 6.61
C ALA A 35 22.33 1.71 7.34
N LEU A 36 21.79 1.23 8.47
CA LEU A 36 22.45 0.24 9.31
C LEU A 36 21.84 -1.17 9.22
N CYS A 37 20.56 -1.27 8.87
CA CYS A 37 19.79 -2.52 8.89
C CYS A 37 19.53 -3.07 7.48
N GLN A 38 20.20 -4.17 7.13
CA GLN A 38 20.06 -4.79 5.81
C GLN A 38 18.66 -5.36 5.55
N SER A 39 18.01 -5.94 6.56
CA SER A 39 16.66 -6.52 6.40
C SER A 39 15.61 -5.46 6.09
N CYS A 40 15.56 -4.38 6.86
CA CYS A 40 14.63 -3.28 6.61
C CYS A 40 14.91 -2.58 5.28
N ARG A 41 16.18 -2.49 4.85
CA ARG A 41 16.56 -1.99 3.53
C ARG A 41 16.04 -2.88 2.40
N ALA A 42 16.12 -4.20 2.56
CA ALA A 42 15.59 -5.15 1.58
C ALA A 42 14.07 -5.00 1.43
N GLU A 43 13.36 -4.86 2.55
CA GLU A 43 11.91 -4.64 2.55
C GLU A 43 11.53 -3.31 1.88
N ALA A 44 12.22 -2.22 2.21
CA ALA A 44 12.02 -0.93 1.55
C ALA A 44 12.22 -1.01 0.03
N ALA A 45 13.27 -1.71 -0.42
CA ALA A 45 13.52 -1.94 -1.84
C ALA A 45 12.40 -2.74 -2.52
N PHE A 46 11.87 -3.76 -1.83
CA PHE A 46 10.74 -4.55 -2.31
C PHE A 46 9.48 -3.68 -2.47
N LEU A 47 9.14 -2.85 -1.49
CA LEU A 47 8.01 -1.93 -1.56
C LEU A 47 8.15 -0.90 -2.69
N ILE A 48 9.36 -0.36 -2.91
CA ILE A 48 9.63 0.55 -4.04
C ILE A 48 9.40 -0.17 -5.37
N LYS A 49 9.86 -1.41 -5.50
CA LYS A 49 9.65 -2.23 -6.71
C LYS A 49 8.16 -2.49 -6.96
N LEU A 50 7.41 -2.87 -5.92
CA LEU A 50 5.95 -3.05 -6.01
C LEU A 50 5.25 -1.77 -6.46
N LYS A 51 5.62 -0.61 -5.90
CA LYS A 51 5.08 0.69 -6.31
C LYS A 51 5.38 1.00 -7.78
N GLY A 52 6.58 0.64 -8.26
CA GLY A 52 6.94 0.76 -9.67
C GLY A 52 6.08 -0.13 -10.57
N MET A 53 5.88 -1.38 -10.19
CA MET A 53 5.03 -2.33 -10.94
C MET A 53 3.57 -1.87 -10.96
N ALA A 54 3.03 -1.39 -9.84
CA ALA A 54 1.67 -0.88 -9.76
C ALA A 54 1.44 0.31 -10.71
N LYS A 55 2.43 1.22 -10.84
CA LYS A 55 2.37 2.33 -11.79
C LYS A 55 2.36 1.87 -13.25
N VAL A 56 3.11 0.82 -13.59
CA VAL A 56 3.15 0.28 -14.95
C VAL A 56 1.84 -0.44 -15.30
N LEU A 57 1.22 -1.09 -14.31
CA LEU A 57 -0.03 -1.84 -14.49
C LEU A 57 -1.29 -0.96 -14.43
N GLN A 58 -1.17 0.29 -13.98
CA GLN A 58 -2.21 1.30 -14.07
C GLN A 58 -1.94 2.20 -15.28
N PRO A 59 -2.51 1.91 -16.48
CA PRO A 59 -2.58 2.95 -17.50
C PRO A 59 -3.27 4.18 -16.90
N GLU A 60 -2.85 5.38 -17.31
CA GLU A 60 -3.48 6.63 -16.85
C GLU A 60 -4.99 6.49 -17.00
N ILE A 61 -5.68 6.36 -15.87
CA ILE A 61 -7.13 6.33 -15.84
C ILE A 61 -7.54 7.72 -16.31
N PRO A 62 -8.33 7.85 -17.40
CA PRO A 62 -8.81 9.14 -17.85
C PRO A 62 -9.37 9.93 -16.67
N GLU A 63 -8.96 11.20 -16.53
CA GLU A 63 -9.31 12.04 -15.36
C GLU A 63 -10.82 12.00 -15.09
N GLU A 64 -11.62 11.97 -16.15
CA GLU A 64 -13.09 11.87 -16.11
C GLU A 64 -13.61 10.64 -15.35
N ILE A 65 -12.98 9.47 -15.51
CA ILE A 65 -13.33 8.24 -14.79
C ILE A 65 -12.92 8.36 -13.32
N THR A 66 -11.75 8.95 -13.09
CA THR A 66 -11.20 9.19 -11.75
C THR A 66 -12.15 10.10 -10.96
N GLU A 67 -12.51 11.25 -11.52
CA GLU A 67 -13.42 12.21 -10.91
C GLU A 67 -14.81 11.62 -10.66
N THR A 68 -15.40 10.91 -11.62
CA THR A 68 -16.73 10.32 -11.42
C THR A 68 -16.74 9.14 -10.45
N ALA A 69 -15.70 8.30 -10.43
CA ALA A 69 -15.60 7.18 -9.50
C ALA A 69 -15.43 7.68 -8.05
N PHE A 70 -14.56 8.67 -7.83
CA PHE A 70 -14.35 9.24 -6.49
C PHE A 70 -15.54 10.09 -6.01
N LYS A 71 -16.24 10.79 -6.91
CA LYS A 71 -17.46 11.52 -6.56
C LYS A 71 -18.57 10.57 -6.11
N LYS A 72 -18.74 9.43 -6.79
CA LYS A 72 -19.70 8.39 -6.39
C LYS A 72 -19.34 7.73 -5.06
N LEU A 73 -18.06 7.58 -4.73
CA LEU A 73 -17.63 7.06 -3.42
C LEU A 73 -17.98 8.00 -2.27
N LYS A 74 -17.94 9.32 -2.48
CA LYS A 74 -18.36 10.34 -1.49
C LYS A 74 -19.87 10.39 -1.29
N GLU A 75 -20.64 9.95 -2.28
CA GLU A 75 -22.11 9.92 -2.24
C GLU A 75 -22.67 8.65 -1.57
N ILE A 76 -21.81 7.69 -1.21
CA ILE A 76 -22.20 6.54 -0.39
C ILE A 76 -22.35 7.02 1.06
N PRO A 77 -23.57 6.99 1.66
CA PRO A 77 -23.74 7.37 3.05
C PRO A 77 -22.99 6.35 3.93
N GLY A 78 -21.88 6.79 4.53
CA GLY A 78 -20.98 5.96 5.34
C GLY A 78 -19.50 5.96 4.93
N GLY A 79 -19.01 7.04 4.29
CA GLY A 79 -17.64 7.20 3.77
C GLY A 79 -16.49 6.72 4.67
N CYS A 80 -15.41 6.28 4.03
CA CYS A 80 -14.21 5.67 4.62
C CYS A 80 -13.28 6.67 5.35
N GLU A 81 -13.80 7.45 6.31
CA GLU A 81 -12.99 8.22 7.26
C GLU A 81 -13.24 7.70 8.68
N GLN A 82 -12.86 6.44 8.91
CA GLN A 82 -12.71 5.89 10.24
C GLN A 82 -11.44 5.04 10.23
N GLU A 83 -10.47 5.38 11.09
CA GLU A 83 -9.45 4.43 11.57
C GLU A 83 -10.19 3.26 12.22
N LYS A 84 -10.66 2.32 11.40
CA LYS A 84 -11.30 1.11 11.90
C LYS A 84 -10.19 0.16 12.26
N GLU A 85 -10.09 -0.14 13.55
CA GLU A 85 -9.52 -1.41 14.01
C GLU A 85 -9.95 -2.51 13.05
N LEU A 86 -8.96 -3.24 12.50
CA LEU A 86 -9.16 -4.14 11.40
C LEU A 86 -9.94 -5.37 11.89
N SER A 87 -11.26 -5.26 11.91
CA SER A 87 -12.13 -6.33 12.40
C SER A 87 -11.93 -7.61 11.58
N LEU A 88 -12.12 -8.77 12.23
CA LEU A 88 -11.90 -10.07 11.60
C LEU A 88 -12.78 -10.27 10.35
N SER A 89 -13.98 -9.70 10.32
CA SER A 89 -14.85 -9.71 9.15
C SER A 89 -14.29 -8.88 7.99
N MET A 90 -13.69 -7.72 8.27
CA MET A 90 -13.02 -6.91 7.25
C MET A 90 -11.76 -7.60 6.72
N ALA A 91 -10.96 -8.22 7.60
CA ALA A 91 -9.80 -9.01 7.20
C ALA A 91 -10.18 -10.15 6.24
N LEU A 92 -11.22 -10.91 6.59
CA LEU A 92 -11.75 -11.99 5.74
C LEU A 92 -12.29 -11.46 4.40
N GLY A 93 -12.91 -10.28 4.41
CA GLY A 93 -13.32 -9.58 3.19
C GLY A 93 -12.14 -9.29 2.27
N ILE A 94 -11.09 -8.65 2.80
CA ILE A 94 -9.87 -8.32 2.05
C ILE A 94 -9.22 -9.58 1.45
N ILE A 95 -9.10 -10.65 2.24
CA ILE A 95 -8.52 -11.92 1.77
C ILE A 95 -9.35 -12.49 0.62
N LYS A 96 -10.68 -12.53 0.79
CA LYS A 96 -11.61 -13.03 -0.24
C LYS A 96 -11.51 -12.21 -1.53
N ASP A 97 -11.49 -10.89 -1.42
CA ASP A 97 -11.38 -9.98 -2.56
C ASP A 97 -10.04 -10.16 -3.28
N THR A 98 -8.95 -10.32 -2.52
CA THR A 98 -7.62 -10.61 -3.07
C THR A 98 -7.61 -11.91 -3.88
N PHE A 99 -8.20 -12.99 -3.35
CA PHE A 99 -8.35 -14.25 -4.09
C PHE A 99 -9.19 -14.09 -5.36
N PHE A 100 -10.30 -13.36 -5.27
CA PHE A 100 -11.19 -13.14 -6.40
C PHE A 100 -10.52 -12.34 -7.52
N ILE A 101 -9.86 -11.23 -7.18
CA ILE A 101 -9.12 -10.40 -8.13
C ILE A 101 -7.99 -11.21 -8.78
N THR A 102 -7.21 -11.94 -7.98
CA THR A 102 -6.12 -12.78 -8.49
C THR A 102 -6.64 -13.81 -9.50
N LYS A 103 -7.75 -14.50 -9.17
CA LYS A 103 -8.39 -15.45 -10.09
C LYS A 103 -8.84 -14.79 -11.39
N LYS A 104 -9.43 -13.59 -11.31
CA LYS A 104 -9.87 -12.83 -12.49
C LYS A 104 -8.70 -12.41 -13.37
N VAL A 105 -7.62 -11.92 -12.78
CA VAL A 105 -6.40 -11.53 -13.49
C VAL A 105 -5.76 -12.73 -14.20
N VAL A 106 -5.64 -13.87 -13.51
CA VAL A 106 -5.12 -15.11 -14.11
C VAL A 106 -5.99 -15.56 -15.29
N ASN A 107 -7.31 -15.59 -15.11
CA ASN A 107 -8.23 -15.97 -16.20
C ASN A 107 -8.13 -15.01 -17.40
N PHE A 108 -8.01 -13.70 -17.15
CA PHE A 108 -7.84 -12.71 -18.21
C PHE A 108 -6.52 -12.92 -18.96
N ALA A 109 -5.42 -13.17 -18.25
CA ALA A 109 -4.13 -13.46 -18.86
C ALA A 109 -4.19 -14.73 -19.74
N TYR A 110 -4.86 -15.78 -19.28
CA TYR A 110 -5.07 -17.00 -20.08
C TYR A 110 -5.93 -16.79 -21.33
N GLN A 111 -6.87 -15.84 -21.32
CA GLN A 111 -7.74 -15.56 -22.46
C GLN A 111 -7.09 -14.67 -23.53
N ASN A 112 -5.99 -14.00 -23.22
CA ASN A 112 -5.27 -13.08 -24.12
C ASN A 112 -3.86 -13.60 -24.50
N LEU A 113 -3.61 -14.89 -24.26
CA LEU A 113 -2.48 -15.67 -24.77
C LEU A 113 -2.95 -16.53 -25.94
#